data_AF-A0A5C7Q0J0-F1
#
_entry.id   AF-A0A5C7Q0J0-F1
#
_cell.length_a   1.000
_cell.length_b   1.000
_cell.length_c   1.000
_cell.angle_alpha   90.00
_cell.angle_beta   90.00
_cell.angle_gamma   90.00
#
_symmetry.space_group_name_H-M   'P 1'
#
loop_
_entity.id
_entity.type
_entity.pdbx_description
1 polymer ?
#
loop_
_entity_poly.entity_id
_entity_poly.type
_entity_poly.pdbx_seq_one_letter_code
_entity_poly.pdbx_strand_id
1 'polypeptide(L)'
;MNTNQTIINDAVNIQRHLVEDSHQFNLALECKEMARQARDQAKEVYAEQESNFLFDLTFGDEDYTKAKNAEAREVVKDAKIIKARSSGGLAQAWRALTDAQANLDNAEMALTQADVRYKAVRVAAELQSSMMRLAANFTETLRY
;
A
#
# COMPACT_ATOMS: atom_id res chain seq x y z
N MET A 1 -16.48 -35.30 24.92
CA MET A 1 -15.66 -34.08 25.07
C MET A 1 -16.51 -33.06 25.80
N ASN A 2 -16.03 -32.47 26.91
CA ASN A 2 -16.82 -31.57 27.76
C ASN A 2 -17.03 -30.22 27.04
N THR A 3 -18.27 -29.72 26.98
CA THR A 3 -18.65 -28.47 26.29
C THR A 3 -17.79 -27.28 26.74
N ASN A 4 -17.45 -27.22 28.02
CA ASN A 4 -16.58 -26.17 28.58
C ASN A 4 -15.16 -26.23 28.01
N GLN A 5 -14.63 -27.43 27.76
CA GLN A 5 -13.30 -27.60 27.17
C GLN A 5 -13.26 -27.08 25.73
N THR A 6 -14.36 -27.28 24.99
CA THR A 6 -14.49 -26.81 23.59
C THR A 6 -14.50 -25.28 23.54
N ILE A 7 -15.31 -24.64 24.39
CA ILE A 7 -15.39 -23.17 24.49
C ILE A 7 -14.03 -22.55 24.84
N ILE A 8 -13.30 -23.14 25.79
CA ILE A 8 -11.97 -22.67 26.19
C ILE A 8 -10.99 -22.80 25.02
N ASN A 9 -11.00 -23.94 24.31
CA ASN A 9 -10.12 -24.16 23.16
C ASN A 9 -10.41 -23.16 22.03
N ASP A 10 -11.68 -22.88 21.74
CA ASP A 10 -12.08 -21.91 20.72
C ASP A 10 -11.64 -20.49 21.10
N ALA A 11 -11.78 -20.11 22.37
CA ALA A 11 -11.31 -18.82 22.86
C ALA A 11 -9.78 -18.66 22.73
N VAL A 12 -9.01 -19.71 23.06
CA VAL A 12 -7.55 -19.71 22.90
C VAL A 12 -7.17 -19.60 21.41
N ASN A 13 -7.90 -20.26 20.52
CA ASN A 13 -7.65 -20.17 19.08
C ASN A 13 -7.94 -18.77 18.52
N ILE A 14 -9.06 -18.14 18.91
CA ILE A 14 -9.38 -16.76 18.49
C ILE A 14 -8.33 -15.78 19.04
N GLN A 15 -7.90 -15.94 20.28
CA GLN A 15 -6.84 -15.10 20.85
C GLN A 15 -5.52 -15.24 20.06
N ARG A 16 -5.14 -16.47 19.68
CA ARG A 16 -3.95 -16.72 18.86
C ARG A 16 -4.05 -16.02 17.51
N HIS A 17 -5.18 -16.17 16.81
CA HIS A 17 -5.43 -15.50 15.54
C HIS A 17 -5.43 -13.97 15.67
N LEU A 18 -5.96 -13.43 16.76
CA LEU A 18 -5.93 -11.97 16.99
C LEU A 18 -4.50 -11.46 17.12
N VAL A 19 -3.63 -12.19 17.83
CA VAL A 19 -2.20 -11.84 17.97
C VAL A 19 -1.49 -11.93 16.63
N GLU A 20 -1.71 -13.02 15.88
CA GLU A 20 -1.14 -13.23 14.54
C GLU A 20 -1.56 -12.13 13.57
N ASP A 21 -2.86 -11.83 13.48
CA ASP A 21 -3.39 -10.81 12.57
C ASP A 21 -2.98 -9.39 13.00
N SER A 22 -2.85 -9.12 14.30
CA SER A 22 -2.29 -7.84 14.79
C SER A 22 -0.84 -7.67 14.32
N HIS A 23 -0.04 -8.74 14.39
CA HIS A 23 1.34 -8.71 13.94
C HIS A 23 1.42 -8.51 12.42
N GLN A 24 0.61 -9.23 11.64
CA GLN A 24 0.55 -9.07 10.18
C GLN A 24 0.09 -7.66 9.77
N PHE A 25 -0.88 -7.09 10.49
CA PHE A 25 -1.33 -5.72 10.25
C PHE A 25 -0.21 -4.70 10.48
N ASN A 26 0.54 -4.82 11.58
CA ASN A 26 1.67 -3.94 11.86
C ASN A 26 2.78 -4.08 10.80
N LEU A 27 3.11 -5.31 10.40
CA LEU A 27 4.09 -5.55 9.34
C LEU A 27 3.66 -4.92 8.01
N ALA A 28 2.39 -5.07 7.63
CA ALA A 28 1.86 -4.45 6.42
C ALA A 28 1.92 -2.91 6.46
N LEU A 29 1.72 -2.33 7.64
CA LEU A 29 1.83 -0.88 7.86
C LEU A 29 3.28 -0.41 7.68
N GLU A 30 4.24 -1.12 8.25
CA GLU A 30 5.68 -0.84 8.06
C GLU A 30 6.09 -0.96 6.59
N CYS A 31 5.68 -2.04 5.91
CA CYS A 31 5.96 -2.24 4.48
C CYS A 31 5.40 -1.11 3.62
N LYS A 32 4.18 -0.63 3.90
CA LYS A 32 3.58 0.50 3.18
C LYS A 32 4.40 1.77 3.37
N GLU A 33 4.80 2.11 4.59
CA GLU A 33 5.57 3.33 4.84
C GLU A 33 6.97 3.26 4.21
N MET A 34 7.62 2.09 4.21
CA MET A 34 8.87 1.88 3.46
C MET A 34 8.68 2.05 1.95
N ALA A 35 7.63 1.46 1.38
CA ALA A 35 7.32 1.58 -0.05
C ALA A 35 7.01 3.04 -0.43
N ARG A 36 6.33 3.78 0.45
CA ARG A 36 6.05 5.20 0.27
C ARG A 36 7.34 6.02 0.22
N GLN A 37 8.25 5.80 1.16
CA GLN A 37 9.56 6.49 1.16
C GLN A 37 10.35 6.18 -0.10
N ALA A 38 10.38 4.92 -0.53
CA ALA A 38 11.05 4.52 -1.77
C ALA A 38 10.45 5.20 -3.01
N ARG A 39 9.11 5.31 -3.07
CA ARG A 39 8.41 6.04 -4.14
C ARG A 39 8.74 7.53 -4.11
N ASP A 40 8.77 8.15 -2.94
CA ASP A 40 9.06 9.57 -2.82
C ASP A 40 10.50 9.88 -3.27
N GLN A 41 11.48 9.06 -2.87
CA GLN A 41 12.85 9.16 -3.36
C GLN A 41 12.96 8.96 -4.87
N ALA A 42 12.31 7.94 -5.43
CA ALA A 42 12.31 7.70 -6.87
C ALA A 42 11.66 8.87 -7.65
N LYS A 43 10.65 9.51 -7.06
CA LYS A 43 9.98 10.69 -7.63
C LYS A 43 10.90 11.90 -7.65
N GLU A 44 11.66 12.15 -6.58
CA GLU A 44 12.64 13.24 -6.54
C GLU A 44 13.74 13.05 -7.58
N VAL A 45 14.32 11.85 -7.66
CA VAL A 45 15.34 11.52 -8.66
C VAL A 45 14.79 11.68 -10.08
N TYR A 46 13.57 11.21 -10.33
CA TYR A 46 12.93 11.38 -11.63
C TYR A 46 12.70 12.86 -11.97
N ALA A 47 12.20 13.66 -11.02
CA ALA A 47 11.95 15.09 -11.22
C ALA A 47 13.23 15.88 -11.52
N GLU A 48 14.33 15.55 -10.85
CA GLU A 48 15.63 16.16 -11.13
C GLU A 48 16.12 15.83 -12.56
N GLN A 49 16.04 14.55 -12.95
CA GLN A 49 16.46 14.13 -14.29
C GLN A 49 15.56 14.70 -15.38
N GLU A 50 14.24 14.72 -15.16
CA GLU A 50 13.27 15.32 -16.09
C GLU A 50 13.51 16.82 -16.24
N SER A 51 13.80 17.53 -15.16
CA SER A 51 14.14 18.96 -15.22
C SER A 51 15.38 19.22 -16.07
N ASN A 52 16.44 18.44 -15.89
CA ASN A 52 17.66 18.55 -16.70
C ASN A 52 17.38 18.24 -18.18
N PHE A 53 16.61 17.19 -18.46
CA PHE A 53 16.18 16.85 -19.81
C PHE A 53 15.35 17.96 -20.47
N LEU A 54 14.43 18.58 -19.72
CA LEU A 54 13.59 19.67 -20.20
C LEU A 54 14.41 20.94 -20.49
N PHE A 55 15.42 21.22 -19.67
CA PHE A 55 16.36 22.31 -19.92
C PHE A 55 17.10 22.10 -21.25
N ASP A 56 17.70 20.92 -21.43
CA ASP A 56 18.41 20.57 -22.67
C ASP A 56 17.49 20.60 -23.89
N LEU A 57 16.25 20.11 -23.76
CA LEU A 57 15.26 20.16 -24.82
C LEU A 57 14.89 21.60 -25.20
N THR A 58 14.71 22.47 -24.21
CA THR A 58 14.24 23.85 -24.43
C THR A 58 15.30 24.70 -25.14
N PHE A 59 16.58 24.50 -24.83
CA PHE A 59 17.67 25.34 -25.33
C PHE A 59 18.55 24.67 -26.39
N GLY A 60 18.50 23.35 -26.54
CA GLY A 60 19.38 22.57 -27.41
C GLY A 60 18.69 21.82 -28.55
N ASP A 61 17.35 21.65 -28.52
CA ASP A 61 16.64 20.85 -29.53
C ASP A 61 16.06 21.72 -30.67
N GLU A 62 16.47 21.41 -31.89
CA GLU A 62 16.02 22.14 -33.09
C GLU A 62 14.54 21.94 -33.39
N ASP A 63 13.96 20.77 -33.09
CA ASP A 63 12.55 20.50 -33.36
C ASP A 63 11.66 21.32 -32.42
N TYR A 64 12.07 21.43 -31.16
CA TYR A 64 11.37 22.24 -30.15
C TYR A 64 11.46 23.74 -30.46
N THR A 65 12.64 24.25 -30.82
CA THR A 65 12.85 25.67 -31.11
C THR A 65 12.24 26.12 -32.44
N LYS A 66 12.15 25.24 -33.44
CA LYS A 66 11.53 25.53 -34.76
C LYS A 66 10.00 25.41 -34.78
N ALA A 67 9.38 24.89 -33.71
CA ALA A 67 7.93 24.79 -33.63
C ALA A 67 7.27 26.17 -33.66
N LYS A 68 6.25 26.31 -34.53
CA LYS A 68 5.69 27.61 -34.95
C LYS A 68 4.85 28.31 -33.87
N ASN A 69 4.28 27.57 -32.93
CA ASN A 69 3.41 28.09 -31.86
C ASN A 69 3.60 27.28 -30.57
N ALA A 70 2.98 27.75 -29.47
CA ALA A 70 3.10 27.11 -28.16
C ALA A 70 2.51 25.69 -28.14
N GLU A 71 1.40 25.45 -28.83
CA GLU A 71 0.76 24.13 -28.92
C GLU A 71 1.67 23.09 -29.60
N ALA A 72 2.31 23.46 -30.71
CA ALA A 72 3.26 22.58 -31.39
C ALA A 72 4.50 22.30 -30.51
N ARG A 73 4.95 23.27 -29.71
CA ARG A 73 6.03 23.05 -28.73
C ARG A 73 5.65 22.05 -27.65
N GLU A 74 4.43 22.15 -27.12
CA GLU A 74 3.91 21.18 -26.14
C GLU A 74 3.84 19.77 -26.73
N VAL A 75 3.33 19.61 -27.96
CA VAL A 75 3.30 18.30 -28.64
C VAL A 75 4.70 17.72 -28.85
N VAL A 76 5.66 18.53 -29.29
CA VAL A 76 7.06 18.10 -29.45
C VAL A 76 7.67 17.71 -28.10
N LYS A 77 7.41 18.50 -27.05
CA LYS A 77 7.86 18.21 -25.68
C LYS A 77 7.33 16.87 -25.20
N ASP A 78 6.03 16.63 -25.30
CA ASP A 78 5.40 15.39 -24.86
C ASP A 78 5.95 14.18 -25.62
N ALA A 79 6.07 14.29 -26.95
CA ALA A 79 6.64 13.23 -27.77
C ALA A 79 8.09 12.90 -27.37
N LYS A 80 8.91 13.92 -27.08
CA LYS A 80 10.31 13.75 -26.67
C LYS A 80 10.42 13.17 -25.26
N ILE A 81 9.57 13.59 -24.30
CA ILE A 81 9.51 12.99 -22.96
C ILE A 81 9.12 11.51 -23.06
N ILE A 82 8.08 11.17 -23.81
CA ILE A 82 7.65 9.77 -23.98
C ILE A 82 8.78 8.93 -24.55
N LYS A 83 9.48 9.42 -25.58
CA LYS A 83 10.63 8.73 -26.16
C LYS A 83 11.79 8.60 -25.16
N ALA A 84 12.05 9.63 -24.36
CA ALA A 84 13.08 9.61 -23.34
C ALA A 84 12.77 8.58 -22.24
N ARG A 85 11.51 8.44 -21.84
CA ARG A 85 11.02 7.43 -20.89
C ARG A 85 11.06 6.01 -21.46
N SER A 86 10.83 5.84 -22.77
CA SER A 86 10.80 4.50 -23.39
C SER A 86 12.19 3.92 -23.61
N SER A 87 13.13 4.74 -24.10
CA SER A 87 14.43 4.25 -24.59
C SER A 87 15.56 5.28 -24.49
N GLY A 88 15.36 6.40 -23.81
CA GLY A 88 16.35 7.48 -23.70
C GLY A 88 16.89 7.65 -22.28
N GLY A 89 17.44 8.83 -22.01
CA GLY A 89 18.10 9.16 -20.74
C GLY A 89 17.19 9.10 -19.51
N LEU A 90 15.87 9.20 -19.68
CA LEU A 90 14.91 9.09 -18.57
C LEU A 90 14.44 7.66 -18.32
N ALA A 91 14.79 6.69 -19.16
CA ALA A 91 14.19 5.37 -19.12
C ALA A 91 14.43 4.63 -17.80
N GLN A 92 15.64 4.75 -17.23
CA GLN A 92 15.97 4.07 -15.97
C GLN A 92 15.22 4.70 -14.79
N ALA A 93 15.24 6.03 -14.65
CA ALA A 93 14.54 6.71 -13.55
C ALA A 93 13.02 6.57 -13.68
N TRP A 94 12.48 6.58 -14.90
CA TRP A 94 11.06 6.35 -15.14
C TRP A 94 10.62 4.93 -14.74
N ARG A 95 11.42 3.92 -15.08
CA ARG A 95 11.17 2.53 -14.63
C ARG A 95 11.23 2.44 -13.11
N ALA A 96 12.27 3.00 -12.49
CA ALA A 96 12.40 2.99 -11.04
C ALA A 96 11.21 3.65 -10.33
N LEU A 97 10.72 4.78 -10.85
CA LEU A 97 9.51 5.43 -10.33
C LEU A 97 8.27 4.57 -10.51
N THR A 98 8.10 3.97 -11.69
CA THR A 98 6.94 3.11 -11.99
C THR A 98 6.93 1.86 -11.11
N ASP A 99 8.10 1.22 -10.93
CA ASP A 99 8.27 0.05 -10.07
C ASP A 99 8.02 0.40 -8.60
N ALA A 100 8.53 1.55 -8.14
CA ALA A 100 8.30 2.02 -6.77
C ALA A 100 6.81 2.35 -6.53
N GLN A 101 6.12 2.92 -7.53
CA GLN A 101 4.68 3.15 -7.45
C GLN A 101 3.90 1.82 -7.38
N ALA A 102 4.23 0.85 -8.24
CA ALA A 102 3.59 -0.46 -8.22
C ALA A 102 3.81 -1.19 -6.87
N ASN A 103 5.00 -1.06 -6.28
CA ASN A 103 5.29 -1.60 -4.96
C ASN A 103 4.46 -0.94 -3.86
N LEU A 104 4.26 0.39 -3.93
CA LEU A 104 3.38 1.10 -3.00
C LEU A 104 1.92 0.63 -3.15
N ASP A 105 1.40 0.53 -4.37
CA ASP A 105 0.03 0.09 -4.63
C ASP A 105 -0.20 -1.34 -4.09
N ASN A 106 0.77 -2.23 -4.29
CA ASN A 106 0.74 -3.58 -3.74
C ASN A 106 0.77 -3.58 -2.20
N ALA A 107 1.57 -2.72 -1.57
CA ALA A 107 1.63 -2.60 -0.13
C ALA A 107 0.34 -2.03 0.48
N GLU A 108 -0.29 -1.07 -0.19
CA GLU A 108 -1.60 -0.52 0.22
C GLU A 108 -2.71 -1.58 0.13
N MET A 109 -2.69 -2.41 -0.92
CA MET A 109 -3.59 -3.54 -1.05
C MET A 109 -3.36 -4.58 0.06
N ALA A 110 -2.10 -4.90 0.37
CA ALA A 110 -1.76 -5.82 1.45
C ALA A 110 -2.23 -5.30 2.82
N LEU A 111 -2.03 -4.00 3.11
CA LEU A 111 -2.54 -3.36 4.32
C LEU A 111 -4.06 -3.42 4.41
N THR A 112 -4.75 -3.17 3.30
CA THR A 112 -6.23 -3.26 3.24
C THR A 112 -6.71 -4.68 3.55
N GLN A 113 -6.04 -5.71 3.01
CA GLN A 113 -6.37 -7.10 3.31
C GLN A 113 -6.11 -7.45 4.77
N ALA A 114 -4.99 -6.98 5.34
CA ALA A 114 -4.65 -7.20 6.74
C ALA A 114 -5.63 -6.49 7.69
N ASP A 115 -6.04 -5.26 7.36
CA ASP A 115 -7.03 -4.48 8.12
C ASP A 115 -8.38 -5.21 8.18
N VAL A 116 -8.86 -5.72 7.04
CA VAL A 116 -10.12 -6.48 6.98
C VAL A 116 -10.06 -7.75 7.82
N ARG A 117 -8.96 -8.51 7.74
CA ARG A 117 -8.76 -9.73 8.55
C ARG A 117 -8.73 -9.41 10.04
N TYR A 118 -7.92 -8.44 10.43
CA TYR A 118 -7.81 -7.99 11.81
C TYR A 118 -9.18 -7.57 12.38
N LYS A 119 -9.95 -6.76 11.64
CA LYS A 119 -11.31 -6.36 12.03
C LYS A 119 -12.25 -7.57 12.18
N ALA A 120 -12.21 -8.52 11.24
CA ALA A 120 -13.05 -9.71 11.31
C ALA A 120 -12.74 -10.56 12.55
N VAL A 121 -11.46 -10.80 12.84
CA VAL A 121 -11.05 -11.58 14.03
C VAL A 121 -11.35 -10.83 15.32
N ARG A 122 -11.20 -9.50 15.35
CA ARG A 122 -11.60 -8.67 16.50
C ARG A 122 -13.09 -8.80 16.79
N VAL A 123 -13.95 -8.71 15.77
CA VAL A 123 -15.41 -8.87 15.94
C VAL A 123 -15.76 -10.29 16.42
N ALA A 124 -15.08 -11.32 15.91
CA ALA A 124 -15.26 -12.69 16.39
C ALA A 124 -14.88 -12.84 17.88
N ALA A 125 -13.78 -12.21 18.30
CA ALA A 125 -13.34 -12.19 19.70
C ALA A 125 -14.34 -11.46 20.62
N GLU A 126 -14.87 -10.33 20.17
CA GLU A 126 -15.91 -9.56 20.89
C GLU A 126 -17.21 -10.37 21.04
N LEU A 127 -17.65 -11.04 19.98
CA LEU A 127 -18.82 -11.93 20.01
C LEU A 127 -18.61 -13.09 20.99
N GLN A 128 -17.46 -13.76 20.93
CA GLN A 128 -17.14 -14.87 21.84
C GLN A 128 -17.11 -14.41 23.30
N SER A 129 -16.51 -13.25 23.59
CA SER A 129 -16.51 -12.67 24.94
C SER A 129 -17.93 -12.40 25.44
N SER A 130 -18.77 -11.82 24.58
CA SER A 130 -20.18 -11.56 24.88
C SER A 130 -20.95 -12.85 25.19
N MET A 131 -20.74 -13.92 24.41
CA MET A 131 -21.34 -15.22 24.63
C MET A 131 -20.89 -15.86 25.95
N MET A 132 -19.59 -15.77 26.29
CA MET A 132 -19.07 -16.31 27.55
C MET A 132 -19.62 -15.58 28.76
N ARG A 133 -19.75 -14.24 28.70
CA ARG A 133 -20.40 -13.45 29.76
C ARG A 133 -21.86 -13.84 29.95
N LEU A 134 -22.60 -14.02 28.85
CA LEU A 134 -24.00 -14.45 28.91
C LEU A 134 -24.13 -15.84 29.55
N ALA A 135 -23.28 -16.80 29.15
CA ALA A 135 -23.27 -18.15 29.72
C ALA A 135 -22.95 -18.15 31.22
N ALA A 136 -21.98 -17.32 31.66
CA ALA A 136 -21.65 -17.16 33.07
C ALA A 136 -22.86 -16.66 33.89
N ASN A 137 -23.55 -15.61 33.39
CA ASN A 137 -24.73 -15.05 34.06
C ASN A 137 -25.88 -16.06 34.17
N PHE A 138 -26.16 -16.85 33.13
CA PHE A 138 -27.18 -17.91 33.20
C PHE A 138 -26.84 -18.99 34.24
N THR A 139 -25.55 -19.30 34.39
CA THR A 139 -25.09 -20.31 35.37
C THR A 139 -25.23 -19.80 36.81
N GLU A 140 -25.04 -18.51 37.05
CA GLU A 140 -25.30 -17.88 38.35
C GLU A 140 -26.81 -17.82 38.66
N THR A 141 -27.64 -17.52 37.66
CA THR A 141 -29.10 -17.43 37.83
C THR A 141 -29.74 -18.79 38.16
N LEU A 142 -29.18 -19.89 37.66
CA LEU A 142 -29.64 -21.26 37.93
C LEU A 142 -29.13 -21.87 39.25
N ARG A 143 -28.23 -21.17 39.96
CA ARG A 143 -27.70 -21.57 41.28
C ARG A 143 -28.51 -21.00 42.45
N TYR A 144 -29.52 -20.18 42.17
CA TYR A 144 -30.54 -19.70 43.11
C TYR A 144 -31.90 -20.28 42.75
#